data_AF-A0A7C1WLL6-F1
#
_entry.id   AF-A0A7C1WLL6-F1
#
_cell.length_a   1.000
_cell.length_b   1.000
_cell.length_c   1.000
_cell.angle_alpha   90.00
_cell.angle_beta   90.00
_cell.angle_gamma   90.00
#
_symmetry.space_group_name_H-M   'P 1'
#
loop_
_entity.id
_entity.type
_entity.pdbx_description
1 polymer ?
#
loop_
_entity_poly.entity_id
_entity_poly.type
_entity_poly.pdbx_seq_one_letter_code
_entity_poly.pdbx_strand_id
1 'polypeptide(L)'
;LVTLGSHTMSHRKINQLSEADLIYEIQESKKIVDKLQGHCETFAYPYGDSSFVTAQSESVISESGYKYAFTTTGGVLRKGTDRFRIGRSNIQGCVSLEKLYFFCRGIHPKLRFFRDRIVKNRFYNAKSPAGLIGDQISRRP
;
A
#
# COMPACT_ATOMS: atom_id res chain seq x y z
N LEU A 1 14.02 -7.84 -21.69
CA LEU A 1 13.25 -8.90 -20.98
C LEU A 1 12.05 -8.26 -20.30
N VAL A 2 10.94 -8.98 -20.17
CA VAL A 2 9.69 -8.56 -19.54
C VAL A 2 9.27 -9.64 -18.55
N THR A 3 8.64 -9.26 -17.44
CA THR A 3 8.08 -10.17 -16.44
C THR A 3 6.59 -9.89 -16.29
N LEU A 4 5.78 -10.95 -16.23
CA LEU A 4 4.34 -10.84 -15.98
C LEU A 4 4.07 -10.91 -14.47
N GLY A 5 3.23 -10.02 -13.98
CA GLY A 5 2.74 -10.03 -12.60
C GLY A 5 1.23 -10.24 -12.58
N SER A 6 0.69 -10.69 -11.45
CA SER A 6 -0.75 -10.84 -11.27
C SER A 6 -1.41 -9.53 -10.82
N HIS A 7 -2.65 -9.31 -11.23
CA HIS A 7 -3.44 -8.12 -10.89
C HIS A 7 -4.92 -8.44 -10.61
N THR A 8 -5.15 -9.57 -9.95
CA THR A 8 -6.48 -10.21 -9.76
C THR A 8 -7.13 -10.70 -11.05
N MET A 9 -8.28 -11.35 -10.93
CA MET A 9 -9.01 -11.92 -12.07
C MET A 9 -9.88 -10.87 -12.77
N SER A 10 -10.57 -10.04 -12.00
CA SER A 10 -11.60 -9.13 -12.52
C SER A 10 -11.42 -7.66 -12.12
N HIS A 11 -10.27 -7.30 -11.52
CA HIS A 11 -9.95 -5.94 -11.09
C HIS A 11 -10.98 -5.33 -10.10
N ARG A 12 -11.63 -6.17 -9.28
CA ARG A 12 -12.55 -5.72 -8.21
C ARG A 12 -11.78 -5.10 -7.02
N LYS A 13 -12.47 -4.26 -6.25
CA LYS A 13 -11.95 -3.71 -4.99
C LYS A 13 -11.86 -4.82 -3.95
N ILE A 14 -10.64 -5.26 -3.65
CA ILE A 14 -10.39 -6.44 -2.81
C ILE A 14 -10.89 -6.31 -1.36
N ASN A 15 -11.01 -5.09 -0.82
CA ASN A 15 -11.54 -4.85 0.53
C ASN A 15 -13.07 -4.94 0.62
N GLN A 16 -13.76 -5.11 -0.50
CA GLN A 16 -15.21 -5.28 -0.59
C GLN A 16 -15.62 -6.71 -0.92
N LEU A 17 -14.65 -7.62 -1.05
CA LEU A 17 -14.88 -9.01 -1.40
C LEU A 17 -15.14 -9.86 -0.16
N SER A 18 -15.91 -10.94 -0.35
CA SER A 18 -15.94 -12.04 0.60
C SER A 18 -14.56 -12.73 0.63
N GLU A 19 -14.29 -13.49 1.69
CA GLU A 19 -13.04 -14.26 1.78
C GLU A 19 -12.88 -15.25 0.61
N ALA A 20 -13.96 -15.94 0.25
CA ALA A 20 -13.96 -16.89 -0.87
C ALA A 20 -13.67 -16.19 -2.21
N ASP A 21 -14.31 -15.04 -2.45
CA ASP A 21 -14.04 -14.22 -3.64
C ASP A 21 -12.60 -13.71 -3.68
N LEU A 22 -12.06 -13.26 -2.53
CA LEU A 22 -10.71 -12.74 -2.42
C LEU A 22 -9.68 -13.82 -2.76
N ILE A 23 -9.86 -15.03 -2.20
CA ILE A 23 -9.01 -16.19 -2.49
C ILE A 23 -9.07 -16.54 -3.97
N TYR A 24 -10.28 -16.62 -4.54
CA TYR A 24 -10.47 -16.90 -5.96
C TYR A 24 -9.75 -15.87 -6.85
N GLU A 25 -9.98 -14.58 -6.61
CA GLU A 25 -9.37 -13.48 -7.38
C GLU A 25 -7.84 -13.53 -7.37
N ILE A 26 -7.23 -13.86 -6.23
CA ILE A 26 -5.76 -13.85 -6.05
C ILE A 26 -5.12 -15.13 -6.57
N GLN A 27 -5.72 -16.29 -6.30
CA GLN A 27 -5.13 -17.59 -6.65
C GLN A 27 -5.35 -17.95 -8.11
N GLU A 28 -6.54 -17.72 -8.67
CA GLU A 28 -6.78 -18.05 -10.08
C GLU A 28 -5.96 -17.16 -11.02
N SER A 29 -5.82 -15.88 -10.69
CA SER A 29 -4.96 -14.98 -11.46
C SER A 29 -3.50 -15.42 -11.41
N LYS A 30 -3.03 -15.92 -10.25
CA LYS A 30 -1.69 -16.52 -10.13
C LYS A 30 -1.54 -17.72 -11.06
N LYS A 31 -2.48 -18.67 -10.99
CA LYS A 31 -2.45 -19.92 -11.77
C LYS A 31 -2.38 -19.65 -13.27
N ILE A 32 -3.09 -18.64 -13.76
CA ILE A 32 -3.06 -18.24 -15.17
C ILE A 32 -1.67 -17.72 -15.55
N VAL A 33 -1.09 -16.82 -14.74
CA VAL A 33 0.24 -16.27 -15.03
C VAL A 33 1.34 -17.33 -14.89
N ASP A 34 1.25 -18.21 -13.88
CA ASP A 34 2.17 -19.35 -13.71
C ASP A 34 2.16 -20.26 -14.95
N LYS A 35 1.00 -20.51 -15.56
CA LYS A 35 0.91 -21.29 -16.81
C LYS A 35 1.60 -20.60 -18.00
N LEU A 36 1.65 -19.27 -18.02
CA LEU A 36 2.21 -18.50 -19.14
C LEU A 36 3.73 -18.33 -19.07
N GLN A 37 4.30 -18.15 -17.87
CA GLN A 37 5.73 -17.86 -17.69
C GLN A 37 6.44 -18.79 -16.69
N GLY A 38 5.78 -19.84 -16.21
CA GLY A 38 6.29 -20.81 -15.24
C GLY A 38 6.08 -20.38 -13.78
N HIS A 39 6.50 -19.17 -13.42
CA HIS A 39 6.39 -18.70 -12.04
C HIS A 39 6.09 -17.20 -11.91
N CYS A 40 5.04 -16.87 -11.17
CA CYS A 40 4.57 -15.53 -10.86
C CYS A 40 4.94 -15.17 -9.42
N GLU A 41 5.95 -14.32 -9.27
CA GLU A 41 6.42 -13.86 -7.96
C GLU A 41 5.73 -12.56 -7.50
N THR A 42 5.03 -11.86 -8.39
CA THR A 42 4.60 -10.47 -8.14
C THR A 42 3.10 -10.28 -8.27
N PHE A 43 2.55 -9.48 -7.37
CA PHE A 43 1.14 -9.09 -7.35
C PHE A 43 1.00 -7.56 -7.33
N ALA A 44 0.01 -7.01 -8.01
CA ALA A 44 -0.36 -5.60 -7.89
C ALA A 44 -1.79 -5.50 -7.34
N TYR A 45 -2.00 -4.65 -6.35
CA TYR A 45 -3.34 -4.39 -5.81
C TYR A 45 -4.16 -3.55 -6.79
N PRO A 46 -5.39 -3.96 -7.17
CA PRO A 46 -6.32 -3.12 -7.92
C PRO A 46 -6.51 -1.77 -7.22
N TYR A 47 -6.43 -0.67 -7.97
CA TYR A 47 -6.42 0.72 -7.47
C TYR A 47 -5.21 1.09 -6.58
N GLY A 48 -4.77 0.18 -5.72
CA GLY A 48 -3.51 0.21 -4.95
C GLY A 48 -3.42 1.25 -3.84
N ASP A 49 -4.51 1.93 -3.51
CA ASP A 49 -4.55 2.81 -2.34
C ASP A 49 -4.48 1.97 -1.04
N SER A 50 -3.86 2.53 0.01
CA SER A 50 -3.74 1.86 1.31
C SER A 50 -5.07 1.47 1.94
N SER A 51 -6.17 2.17 1.63
CA SER A 51 -7.51 1.84 2.12
C SER A 51 -8.09 0.55 1.53
N PHE A 52 -7.56 0.10 0.39
CA PHE A 52 -7.96 -1.16 -0.24
C PHE A 52 -7.11 -2.35 0.21
N VAL A 53 -5.96 -2.11 0.82
CA VAL A 53 -5.04 -3.16 1.27
C VAL A 53 -5.40 -3.58 2.70
N THR A 54 -5.79 -4.84 2.88
CA THR A 54 -6.19 -5.40 4.18
C THR A 54 -5.23 -6.49 4.64
N ALA A 55 -5.15 -6.73 5.96
CA ALA A 55 -4.36 -7.82 6.51
C ALA A 55 -4.78 -9.20 5.95
N GLN A 56 -6.09 -9.38 5.72
CA GLN A 56 -6.61 -10.59 5.08
C GLN A 56 -6.06 -10.75 3.65
N SER A 57 -6.08 -9.69 2.85
CA SER A 57 -5.54 -9.74 1.48
C SER A 57 -4.04 -10.05 1.46
N GLU A 58 -3.27 -9.51 2.42
CA GLU A 58 -1.86 -9.84 2.58
C GLU A 58 -1.62 -11.29 2.96
N SER A 59 -2.43 -11.84 3.87
CA SER A 59 -2.36 -13.26 4.25
C SER A 59 -2.57 -14.14 3.02
N VAL A 60 -3.67 -13.90 2.28
CA VAL A 60 -4.00 -14.68 1.07
C VAL A 60 -2.90 -14.56 0.01
N ILE A 61 -2.35 -13.36 -0.21
CA ILE A 61 -1.23 -13.16 -1.16
C ILE A 61 0.02 -13.92 -0.70
N SER A 62 0.38 -13.83 0.58
CA SER A 62 1.54 -14.51 1.13
C SER A 62 1.39 -16.04 1.04
N GLU A 63 0.24 -16.56 1.45
CA GLU A 63 -0.10 -17.99 1.42
C GLU A 63 -0.18 -18.55 0.00
N SER A 64 -0.57 -17.71 -0.97
CA SER A 64 -0.57 -18.06 -2.40
C SER A 64 0.84 -18.13 -3.01
N GLY A 65 1.89 -17.84 -2.22
CA GLY A 65 3.28 -17.97 -2.65
C GLY A 65 3.83 -16.77 -3.43
N TYR A 66 3.16 -15.61 -3.40
CA TYR A 66 3.73 -14.39 -3.98
C TYR A 66 4.93 -13.90 -3.17
N LYS A 67 5.93 -13.37 -3.87
CA LYS A 67 7.14 -12.82 -3.25
C LYS A 67 6.99 -11.35 -2.90
N TYR A 68 6.33 -10.59 -3.77
CA TYR A 68 6.16 -9.14 -3.64
C TYR A 68 4.76 -8.70 -4.01
N ALA A 69 4.23 -7.68 -3.33
CA ALA A 69 2.99 -7.02 -3.72
C ALA A 69 3.12 -5.50 -3.77
N PHE A 70 2.52 -4.90 -4.79
CA PHE A 70 2.70 -3.50 -5.15
C PHE A 70 1.42 -2.68 -4.98
N THR A 71 1.56 -1.55 -4.31
CA THR A 71 0.52 -0.54 -4.12
C THR A 71 0.74 0.64 -5.08
N THR A 72 -0.16 1.63 -5.05
CA THR A 72 0.01 2.95 -5.69
C THR A 72 0.40 4.03 -4.69
N THR A 73 0.53 3.66 -3.40
CA THR A 73 1.00 4.55 -2.35
C THR A 73 2.51 4.81 -2.49
N GLY A 74 2.86 5.89 -3.20
CA GLY A 74 4.26 6.25 -3.42
C GLY A 74 5.08 6.38 -2.12
N GLY A 75 6.37 6.06 -2.19
CA GLY A 75 7.28 6.09 -1.06
C GLY A 75 8.71 5.77 -1.49
N VAL A 76 9.68 5.97 -0.60
CA VAL A 76 11.06 5.50 -0.81
C VAL A 76 11.20 4.13 -0.14
N LEU A 77 11.67 3.15 -0.90
CA LEU A 77 11.99 1.83 -0.33
C LEU A 77 13.19 1.95 0.61
N ARG A 78 13.09 1.31 1.78
CA ARG A 78 14.12 1.28 2.81
C ARG A 78 14.37 -0.17 3.21
N LYS A 79 15.48 -0.40 3.91
CA LYS A 79 15.69 -1.69 4.58
C LYS A 79 14.53 -1.93 5.55
N GLY A 80 13.89 -3.08 5.45
CA GLY A 80 12.71 -3.43 6.24
C GLY A 80 11.37 -2.91 5.69
N THR A 81 11.33 -2.35 4.47
CA THR A 81 10.05 -2.11 3.80
C THR A 81 9.29 -3.42 3.64
N ASP A 82 8.02 -3.40 3.99
CA ASP A 82 7.10 -4.51 3.82
C ASP A 82 7.01 -4.91 2.33
N ARG A 83 7.44 -6.14 2.05
CA ARG A 83 7.48 -6.73 0.70
C ARG A 83 6.09 -6.92 0.09
N PHE A 84 5.03 -6.91 0.88
CA PHE A 84 3.65 -6.96 0.40
C PHE A 84 2.99 -5.58 0.32
N ARG A 85 3.71 -4.49 0.63
CA ARG A 85 3.21 -3.12 0.52
C ARG A 85 4.21 -2.21 -0.18
N ILE A 86 4.76 -2.67 -1.30
CA ILE A 86 5.77 -1.93 -2.06
C ILE A 86 5.09 -0.78 -2.81
N GLY A 87 5.40 0.44 -2.38
CA GLY A 87 4.88 1.67 -2.98
C GLY A 87 5.41 1.94 -4.38
N ARG A 88 4.52 2.33 -5.30
CA ARG A 88 4.86 2.79 -6.66
C ARG A 88 4.53 4.26 -6.86
N SER A 89 5.25 4.91 -7.76
CA SER A 89 4.96 6.28 -8.19
C SER A 89 4.13 6.24 -9.47
N ASN A 90 2.95 6.85 -9.43
CA ASN A 90 2.10 6.97 -10.62
C ASN A 90 2.70 7.99 -11.59
N ILE A 91 2.92 7.57 -12.83
CA ILE A 91 3.41 8.42 -13.91
C ILE A 91 2.24 8.73 -14.84
N GLN A 92 1.81 9.99 -14.85
CA GLN A 92 0.73 10.45 -15.72
C GLN A 92 1.27 10.72 -17.12
N GLY A 93 0.41 10.58 -18.14
CA GLY A 93 0.80 10.75 -19.54
C GLY A 93 1.36 12.13 -19.89
N CYS A 94 1.03 13.17 -19.11
CA CYS A 94 1.52 14.54 -19.29
C CYS A 94 2.72 14.88 -18.40
N VAL A 95 3.42 13.90 -17.82
CA VAL A 95 4.60 14.18 -16.99
C VAL A 95 5.71 14.80 -17.85
N SER A 96 6.29 15.90 -17.40
CA SER A 96 7.49 16.45 -18.05
C SER A 96 8.72 15.60 -17.71
N LEU A 97 9.76 15.66 -18.54
CA LEU A 97 11.02 14.95 -18.31
C LEU A 97 11.69 15.38 -17.01
N GLU A 98 11.62 16.67 -16.66
CA GLU A 98 12.17 17.19 -15.41
C GLU A 98 11.45 16.58 -14.20
N LYS A 99 10.13 16.45 -14.28
CA LYS A 99 9.32 15.85 -13.21
C LYS A 99 9.55 14.35 -13.12
N LEU A 100 9.73 13.65 -14.24
CA LEU A 100 10.14 12.24 -14.25
C LEU A 100 11.52 12.07 -13.60
N TYR A 101 12.49 12.89 -13.98
CA TYR A 101 13.83 12.91 -13.38
C TYR A 101 13.78 13.14 -11.87
N PHE A 102 12.90 14.03 -11.41
CA PHE A 102 12.66 14.30 -10.01
C PHE A 102 12.08 13.10 -9.23
N PHE A 103 11.19 12.31 -9.86
CA PHE A 103 10.71 11.04 -9.28
C PHE A 103 11.84 10.02 -9.17
N CYS A 104 12.65 9.85 -10.22
CA CYS A 104 13.76 8.89 -10.26
C CYS A 104 14.84 9.20 -9.21
N ARG A 105 15.08 10.48 -8.89
CA ARG A 105 16.01 10.88 -7.82
C ARG A 105 15.52 10.54 -6.40
N GLY A 106 14.28 10.08 -6.23
CA GLY A 106 13.71 9.77 -4.92
C GLY A 106 13.55 10.99 -4.02
N ILE A 107 13.65 12.21 -4.57
CA ILE A 107 13.46 13.47 -3.83
C ILE A 107 11.96 13.75 -3.65
N HIS A 108 11.15 13.53 -4.70
CA HIS A 108 9.70 13.71 -4.63
C HIS A 108 9.05 12.93 -3.47
N PRO A 109 9.29 11.61 -3.30
CA PRO A 109 8.65 10.86 -2.23
C PRO A 109 9.18 11.28 -0.85
N LYS A 110 10.44 11.73 -0.72
CA LYS A 110 10.99 12.29 0.53
C LYS A 110 10.30 13.59 0.93
N LEU A 111 10.08 14.50 -0.01
CA LEU A 111 9.38 15.76 0.24
C LEU A 111 7.90 15.53 0.53
N ARG A 112 7.25 14.60 -0.17
CA ARG A 112 5.87 14.20 0.14
C ARG A 112 5.77 13.63 1.56
N PHE A 113 6.68 12.75 1.94
CA PHE A 113 6.75 12.21 3.30
C PHE A 113 6.94 13.31 4.35
N PHE A 114 7.82 14.28 4.09
CA PHE A 114 8.06 15.42 4.99
C PHE A 114 6.81 16.30 5.13
N ARG A 115 6.17 16.64 4.01
CA ARG A 115 4.89 17.36 3.97
C ARG A 115 3.82 16.61 4.76
N ASP A 116 3.62 15.33 4.49
CA ASP A 116 2.58 14.51 5.13
C ASP A 116 2.81 14.42 6.64
N ARG A 117 4.09 14.41 7.08
CA ARG A 117 4.46 14.46 8.51
C ARG A 117 4.16 15.81 9.15
N ILE A 118 4.45 16.92 8.49
CA ILE A 118 4.10 18.27 8.97
C ILE A 118 2.60 18.44 9.08
N VAL A 119 1.86 18.03 8.05
CA VAL A 119 0.40 18.16 8.00
C VAL A 119 -0.24 17.30 9.09
N LYS A 120 0.17 16.04 9.27
CA LYS A 120 -0.30 15.19 10.38
C LYS A 120 0.03 15.79 11.75
N ASN A 121 1.23 16.34 11.94
CA ASN A 121 1.61 16.98 13.21
C ASN A 121 0.78 18.24 13.49
N ARG A 122 0.43 19.03 12.47
CA ARG A 122 -0.48 20.18 12.62
C ARG A 122 -1.89 19.76 13.02
N PHE A 123 -2.44 18.69 12.44
CA PHE A 123 -3.76 18.18 12.81
C PHE A 123 -3.78 17.51 14.19
N TYR A 124 -2.67 16.90 14.62
CA TYR A 124 -2.53 16.38 15.99
C TYR A 124 -2.48 17.52 17.01
N ASN A 125 -1.68 18.56 16.75
CA ASN A 125 -1.57 19.73 17.63
C ASN A 125 -2.82 20.63 17.61
N ALA A 126 -3.60 20.66 16.52
CA ALA A 126 -4.85 21.41 16.45
C ALA A 126 -6.02 20.75 17.20
N LYS A 127 -5.90 19.46 17.57
CA LYS A 127 -6.87 18.75 18.43
C LYS A 127 -6.57 18.87 19.93
N SER A 128 -5.62 19.72 20.33
CA SER A 128 -5.36 20.03 21.74
C SER A 128 -5.22 21.54 21.93
N PRO A 129 -6.32 22.21 22.28
CA PRO A 129 -6.25 23.10 23.44
C PRO A 129 -7.53 23.12 24.31
N ALA A 130 -7.29 23.31 25.62
CA ALA A 130 -8.21 23.49 26.77
C ALA A 130 -8.77 22.20 27.42
N GLY A 131 -8.60 21.93 28.72
CA GLY A 131 -7.96 22.65 29.81
C GLY A 131 -8.00 21.77 31.09
N LEU A 132 -6.97 21.90 31.93
CA LEU A 132 -6.86 21.35 33.27
C LEU A 132 -7.71 22.17 34.24
N ILE A 133 -8.70 21.58 34.93
CA ILE A 133 -9.14 21.77 36.35
C ILE A 133 -10.04 20.54 36.62
N GLY A 134 -9.73 19.55 37.45
CA GLY A 134 -9.51 19.58 38.89
C GLY A 134 -10.68 18.80 39.54
N ASP A 135 -10.40 17.61 40.08
CA ASP A 135 -10.94 17.17 41.38
C ASP A 135 -10.34 15.81 41.78
N GLN A 136 -9.62 15.83 42.89
CA GLN A 136 -9.43 14.66 43.72
C GLN A 136 -10.77 14.29 44.36
N ILE A 137 -11.03 13.00 44.57
CA ILE A 137 -11.60 12.41 45.81
C ILE A 137 -11.80 10.89 45.58
N SER A 138 -11.04 10.09 46.35
CA SER A 138 -11.43 8.81 47.00
C SER A 138 -11.90 7.61 46.13
N ARG A 139 -11.54 6.33 46.33
CA ARG A 139 -10.96 5.55 47.44
C ARG A 139 -10.59 4.16 46.89
N ARG A 140 -9.56 3.56 47.51
CA ARG A 140 -9.15 2.14 47.47
C ARG A 140 -10.22 1.22 48.12
N PRO A 141 -10.13 -0.14 48.05
CA PRO A 141 -8.98 -0.97 48.49
C PRO A 141 -7.98 -1.33 47.40
#